data_AF-A0A2S2PV67-F1
#
_entry.id   AF-A0A2S2PV67-F1
#
_cell.length_a   1.000
_cell.length_b   1.000
_cell.length_c   1.000
_cell.angle_alpha   90.00
_cell.angle_beta   90.00
_cell.angle_gamma   90.00
#
_symmetry.space_group_name_H-M   'P 1'
#
loop_
_entity.id
_entity.type
_entity.pdbx_description
1 polymer ?
#
loop_
_entity_poly.entity_id
_entity_poly.type
_entity_poly.pdbx_seq_one_letter_code
_entity_poly.pdbx_strand_id
1 'polypeptide(L)'
;MHGTNIDLFACYPGPFEKIKVRLAAQVFSTSVAAGMFAALNCGILPQTLKKTIYFIYDMDKLFDIFNSSGTPKSKIINDPFKNTLTQSDHLIKMTKVFNNIKVMHKFNKSDVTRCVNFGWLVSKFWFTNSVEFFKF
;
A
#
# COMPACT_ATOMS: atom_id res chain seq x y z
N MET A 1 16.76 17.21 4.14
CA MET A 1 15.52 16.68 4.74
C MET A 1 14.35 17.47 4.17
N HIS A 2 13.60 16.91 3.22
CA HIS A 2 12.35 17.50 2.75
C HIS A 2 11.24 16.70 3.43
N GLY A 3 10.69 17.26 4.52
CA GLY A 3 9.59 16.65 5.24
C GLY A 3 8.36 16.60 4.34
N THR A 4 7.87 15.40 4.06
CA THR A 4 6.60 15.20 3.36
C THR A 4 5.47 15.58 4.32
N ASN A 5 5.02 16.83 4.25
CA ASN A 5 3.77 17.23 4.88
C ASN A 5 2.63 16.44 4.21
N ILE A 6 1.88 15.70 5.01
CA ILE A 6 0.58 15.17 4.59
C ILE A 6 -0.36 16.38 4.58
N ASP A 7 -0.66 16.90 3.40
CA ASP A 7 -1.58 18.02 3.28
C ASP A 7 -2.99 17.60 3.73
N LEU A 8 -3.77 18.56 4.27
CA LEU A 8 -5.17 18.33 4.68
C LEU A 8 -6.00 17.70 3.55
N PHE A 9 -5.72 18.08 2.30
CA PHE A 9 -6.36 17.55 1.10
C PHE A 9 -6.13 16.05 0.87
N ALA A 10 -5.07 15.48 1.43
CA ALA A 10 -4.81 14.05 1.35
C ALA A 10 -5.72 13.25 2.30
N CYS A 11 -6.09 13.83 3.45
CA CYS A 11 -7.02 13.24 4.42
C CYS A 11 -8.49 13.56 4.10
N TYR A 12 -8.74 14.73 3.53
CA TYR A 12 -10.08 15.23 3.18
C TYR A 12 -10.13 15.66 1.71
N PRO A 13 -10.03 14.70 0.77
CA PRO A 13 -9.99 15.03 -0.64
C PRO A 13 -11.36 15.48 -1.15
N GLY A 14 -11.38 16.62 -1.85
CA GLY A 14 -12.48 17.03 -2.71
C GLY A 14 -12.66 16.10 -3.92
N PRO A 15 -13.70 16.31 -4.75
CA PRO A 15 -13.99 15.44 -5.89
C PRO A 15 -12.81 15.25 -6.85
N PHE A 16 -12.04 16.31 -7.12
CA PHE A 16 -10.88 16.26 -8.02
C PHE A 16 -9.62 15.73 -7.33
N GLU A 17 -9.51 15.84 -6.00
CA GLU A 17 -8.41 15.28 -5.23
C GLU A 17 -8.51 13.76 -5.14
N LYS A 18 -9.73 13.22 -5.11
CA LYS A 18 -9.98 11.77 -5.01
C LYS A 18 -9.39 10.96 -6.17
N ILE A 19 -9.23 11.57 -7.34
CA ILE A 19 -8.64 10.92 -8.51
C ILE A 19 -7.11 11.05 -8.57
N LYS A 20 -6.50 11.88 -7.71
CA LYS A 20 -5.04 12.11 -7.70
C LYS A 20 -4.34 10.99 -6.95
N VAL A 21 -3.85 9.98 -7.69
CA VAL A 21 -3.06 8.85 -7.16
C VAL A 21 -1.90 9.32 -6.26
N ARG A 22 -1.28 10.46 -6.59
CA ARG A 22 -0.21 11.08 -5.78
C ARG A 22 -0.63 11.33 -4.33
N LEU A 23 -1.85 11.81 -4.09
CA LEU A 23 -2.32 12.10 -2.72
C LEU A 23 -2.48 10.80 -1.91
N ALA A 24 -3.01 9.74 -2.54
CA ALA A 24 -3.08 8.43 -1.91
C ALA A 24 -1.67 7.86 -1.60
N ALA A 25 -0.74 7.95 -2.56
CA ALA A 25 0.63 7.48 -2.37
C ALA A 25 1.37 8.24 -1.25
N GLN A 26 1.11 9.54 -1.07
CA GLN A 26 1.68 10.32 0.04
C GLN A 26 1.19 9.83 1.40
N VAL A 27 -0.11 9.61 1.55
CA VAL A 27 -0.72 9.07 2.80
C VAL A 27 -0.17 7.69 3.12
N PHE A 28 -0.02 6.84 2.10
CA PHE A 28 0.45 5.47 2.27
C PHE A 28 1.98 5.33 2.23
N SER A 29 2.75 6.41 2.42
CA SER A 29 4.21 6.34 2.25
C SER A 29 4.95 5.77 3.47
N THR A 30 6.13 5.17 3.23
CA THR A 30 7.02 4.70 4.31
C THR A 30 7.36 5.81 5.32
N SER A 31 7.50 7.07 4.87
CA SER A 31 7.79 8.20 5.74
C SER A 31 6.67 8.48 6.76
N VAL A 32 5.41 8.34 6.34
CA VAL A 32 4.24 8.47 7.21
C VAL A 32 4.22 7.34 8.22
N ALA A 33 4.45 6.10 7.79
CA ALA A 33 4.55 4.97 8.70
C ALA A 33 5.66 5.17 9.76
N ALA A 34 6.83 5.66 9.36
CA ALA A 34 7.93 5.94 10.28
C ALA A 34 7.58 7.04 11.30
N GLY A 35 6.95 8.13 10.85
CA GLY A 35 6.48 9.20 11.74
C GLY A 35 5.43 8.71 12.74
N MET A 36 4.45 7.93 12.28
CA MET A 36 3.46 7.31 13.16
C MET A 36 4.10 6.32 14.15
N PHE A 37 5.10 5.56 13.73
CA PHE A 37 5.82 4.63 14.61
C PHE A 37 6.60 5.37 15.69
N ALA A 38 7.27 6.47 15.34
CA ALA A 38 7.93 7.34 16.32
C ALA A 38 6.93 7.91 17.33
N ALA A 39 5.79 8.45 16.84
CA ALA A 39 4.74 8.97 17.70
C ALA A 39 4.13 7.91 18.64
N LEU A 40 4.00 6.66 18.17
CA LEU A 40 3.58 5.52 18.99
C LEU A 40 4.60 5.19 20.09
N ASN A 41 5.91 5.22 19.78
CA ASN A 41 6.96 4.98 20.77
C ASN A 41 7.11 6.12 21.77
N CYS A 42 6.78 7.35 21.38
CA CYS A 42 6.70 8.51 22.28
C CYS A 42 5.42 8.54 23.13
N GLY A 43 4.51 7.56 22.98
CA GLY A 43 3.25 7.52 23.72
C GLY A 43 2.18 8.52 23.26
N ILE A 44 2.40 9.21 22.13
CA ILE A 44 1.42 10.14 21.54
C ILE A 44 0.26 9.37 20.90
N LEU A 45 0.57 8.25 20.25
CA LEU A 45 -0.41 7.37 19.61
C LEU A 45 -0.63 6.11 20.44
N PRO A 46 -1.88 5.60 20.53
CA PRO A 46 -2.15 4.36 21.23
C PRO A 46 -1.55 3.15 20.52
N GLN A 47 -1.11 2.16 21.31
CA GLN A 47 -0.49 0.92 20.80
C GLN A 47 -1.42 0.11 19.87
N THR A 48 -2.73 0.32 19.96
CA THR A 48 -3.73 -0.29 19.06
C THR A 48 -3.50 0.08 17.59
N LEU A 49 -2.85 1.21 17.30
CA LEU A 49 -2.56 1.67 15.93
C LEU A 49 -1.37 0.99 15.27
N LYS A 50 -0.61 0.15 16.00
CA LYS A 50 0.56 -0.55 15.44
C LYS A 50 0.22 -1.35 14.18
N LYS A 51 -0.96 -1.97 14.13
CA LYS A 51 -1.45 -2.71 12.95
C LYS A 51 -1.66 -1.79 11.75
N THR A 52 -2.21 -0.59 11.96
CA THR A 52 -2.41 0.41 10.89
C THR A 52 -1.09 0.91 10.34
N ILE A 53 -0.10 1.14 11.20
CA ILE A 53 1.24 1.57 10.79
C ILE A 53 1.90 0.53 9.87
N TYR A 54 1.84 -0.75 10.26
CA TYR A 54 2.36 -1.83 9.42
C TYR A 54 1.58 -1.95 8.11
N PHE A 55 0.26 -1.81 8.15
CA PHE A 55 -0.53 -1.81 6.93
C PHE A 55 -0.11 -0.70 5.95
N ILE A 56 0.10 0.53 6.44
CA ILE A 56 0.59 1.65 5.62
C ILE A 56 1.95 1.32 5.00
N TYR A 57 2.88 0.82 5.81
CA TYR A 57 4.21 0.43 5.35
C TYR A 57 4.18 -0.68 4.30
N ASP A 58 3.31 -1.67 4.48
CA ASP A 58 3.16 -2.78 3.54
C ASP A 58 2.50 -2.35 2.23
N MET A 59 1.59 -1.36 2.27
CA MET A 59 0.99 -0.74 1.09
C MET A 59 2.01 0.08 0.27
N ASP A 60 2.91 0.85 0.92
CA ASP A 60 4.01 1.57 0.23
C ASP A 60 4.85 0.60 -0.60
N LYS A 61 5.28 -0.51 0.03
CA LYS A 61 6.07 -1.55 -0.62
C LYS A 61 5.33 -2.23 -1.77
N LEU A 62 4.04 -2.49 -1.60
CA LEU A 62 3.23 -3.09 -2.65
C LEU A 62 3.13 -2.15 -3.86
N PHE A 63 2.90 -0.86 -3.60
CA PHE A 63 2.86 0.17 -4.64
C PHE A 63 4.21 0.30 -5.36
N ASP A 64 5.31 0.27 -4.60
CA ASP A 64 6.68 0.28 -5.12
C ASP A 64 6.98 -0.92 -6.04
N ILE A 65 6.52 -2.13 -5.70
CA ILE A 65 6.65 -3.33 -6.55
C ILE A 65 5.92 -3.14 -7.87
N PHE A 66 4.66 -2.69 -7.82
CA PHE A 66 3.81 -2.51 -9.00
C PHE A 66 4.22 -1.31 -9.87
N ASN A 67 4.88 -0.31 -9.27
CA ASN A 67 5.36 0.90 -9.94
C ASN A 67 6.89 0.95 -10.06
N SER A 68 7.51 -0.23 -10.10
CA SER A 68 8.95 -0.40 -10.31
C SER A 68 9.33 0.03 -11.73
N SER A 69 10.56 0.51 -11.91
CA SER A 69 11.07 0.95 -13.21
C SER A 69 12.56 0.63 -13.32
N GLY A 70 13.06 0.42 -14.54
CA GLY A 70 14.48 0.10 -14.78
C GLY A 70 15.46 1.23 -14.44
N THR A 71 14.96 2.41 -14.10
CA THR A 71 15.76 3.53 -13.60
C THR A 71 16.31 3.21 -12.21
N PRO A 72 17.60 3.41 -11.94
CA PRO A 72 18.16 3.22 -10.60
C PRO A 72 17.39 4.05 -9.57
N LYS A 73 16.69 3.39 -8.65
CA LYS A 73 15.99 4.01 -7.52
C LYS A 73 16.64 3.54 -6.23
N SER A 74 16.50 4.34 -5.17
CA SER A 74 17.20 4.12 -3.90
C SER A 74 16.68 2.97 -3.02
N LYS A 75 15.56 2.32 -3.36
CA LYS A 75 14.96 1.25 -2.55
C LYS A 75 15.11 -0.11 -3.24
N ILE A 76 15.52 -1.13 -2.47
CA ILE A 76 15.70 -2.53 -2.92
C ILE A 76 14.41 -3.15 -3.52
N ILE A 77 13.24 -2.69 -3.08
CA ILE A 77 11.93 -3.19 -3.54
C ILE A 77 11.46 -2.51 -4.84
N ASN A 78 12.08 -1.38 -5.23
CA ASN A 78 11.71 -0.58 -6.40
C ASN A 78 12.37 -1.05 -7.70
N ASP A 79 13.25 -2.04 -7.59
CA ASP A 79 13.79 -2.74 -8.75
C ASP A 79 12.63 -3.31 -9.57
N PRO A 80 12.77 -3.37 -10.92
CA PRO A 80 11.85 -4.10 -11.77
C PRO A 80 11.51 -5.45 -11.16
N PHE A 81 10.26 -5.88 -11.28
CA PHE A 81 9.83 -7.16 -10.74
C PHE A 81 10.71 -8.29 -11.31
N LYS A 82 11.52 -8.88 -10.43
CA LYS A 82 12.48 -9.95 -10.76
C LYS A 82 12.05 -11.27 -10.12
N ASN A 83 10.85 -11.33 -9.54
CA ASN A 83 10.36 -12.47 -8.78
C ASN A 83 11.35 -12.91 -7.67
N THR A 84 12.00 -11.93 -7.02
CA THR A 84 12.89 -12.24 -5.88
C THR A 84 12.07 -12.73 -4.70
N LEU A 85 12.67 -13.54 -3.82
CA LEU A 85 12.00 -14.03 -2.60
C LEU A 85 11.32 -12.90 -1.81
N THR A 86 12.00 -11.77 -1.66
CA THR A 86 11.44 -10.60 -0.96
C THR A 86 10.20 -10.01 -1.63
N GLN A 87 10.19 -9.89 -2.96
CA GLN A 87 9.03 -9.38 -3.70
C GLN A 87 7.87 -10.38 -3.61
N SER A 88 8.14 -11.67 -3.82
CA SER A 88 7.12 -12.73 -3.84
C SER A 88 6.51 -12.99 -2.47
N ASP A 89 7.31 -12.99 -1.40
CA ASP A 89 6.82 -13.09 -0.03
C ASP A 89 5.93 -11.90 0.34
N HIS A 90 6.30 -10.70 -0.11
CA HIS A 90 5.48 -9.50 0.11
C HIS A 90 4.15 -9.56 -0.64
N LEU A 91 4.16 -10.04 -1.89
CA LEU A 91 2.94 -10.27 -2.67
C LEU A 91 2.04 -11.31 -2.01
N ILE A 92 2.60 -12.45 -1.54
CA ILE A 92 1.83 -13.49 -0.83
C ILE A 92 1.22 -12.93 0.46
N LYS A 93 2.00 -12.16 1.22
CA LYS A 93 1.51 -11.48 2.42
C LYS A 93 0.33 -10.56 2.10
N MET A 94 0.45 -9.72 1.08
CA MET A 94 -0.61 -8.76 0.72
C MET A 94 -1.85 -9.44 0.14
N THR A 95 -1.69 -10.53 -0.64
CA THR A 95 -2.82 -11.37 -1.06
C THR A 95 -3.59 -11.91 0.14
N LYS A 96 -2.89 -12.42 1.17
CA LYS A 96 -3.54 -12.89 2.40
C LYS A 96 -4.27 -11.75 3.12
N VAL A 97 -3.68 -10.55 3.21
CA VAL A 97 -4.33 -9.39 3.81
C VAL A 97 -5.62 -9.03 3.07
N PHE A 98 -5.57 -8.88 1.74
CA PHE A 98 -6.74 -8.49 0.96
C PHE A 98 -7.85 -9.54 0.92
N ASN A 99 -7.52 -10.83 0.98
CA ASN A 99 -8.53 -11.89 1.06
C ASN A 99 -9.25 -11.93 2.42
N ASN A 100 -8.66 -11.34 3.46
CA ASN A 100 -9.21 -11.36 4.82
C ASN A 100 -9.68 -9.98 5.30
N ILE A 101 -9.54 -8.92 4.50
CA ILE A 101 -10.00 -7.59 4.88
C ILE A 101 -11.53 -7.51 4.80
N LYS A 102 -12.14 -6.90 5.82
CA LYS A 102 -13.55 -6.52 5.78
C LYS A 102 -13.68 -5.03 5.65
N VAL A 103 -14.51 -4.57 4.72
CA VAL A 103 -14.83 -3.16 4.57
C VAL A 103 -16.19 -2.90 5.19
N MET A 104 -16.19 -2.06 6.21
CA MET A 104 -17.39 -1.71 6.96
C MET A 104 -17.83 -0.30 6.57
N HIS A 105 -19.09 -0.14 6.21
CA HIS A 105 -19.62 1.19 5.92
C HIS A 105 -19.63 2.05 7.19
N LYS A 106 -19.15 3.30 7.06
CA LYS A 106 -18.80 4.16 8.21
C LYS A 106 -19.98 4.39 9.16
N PHE A 107 -21.16 4.64 8.61
CA PHE A 107 -22.35 5.10 9.35
C PHE A 107 -23.17 3.93 9.90
N ASN A 108 -23.63 3.04 9.03
CA ASN A 108 -24.53 1.92 9.38
C ASN A 108 -23.80 0.63 9.80
N LYS A 109 -22.46 0.60 9.73
CA LYS A 109 -21.63 -0.58 10.04
C LYS A 109 -21.98 -1.84 9.24
N SER A 110 -22.60 -1.71 8.06
CA SER A 110 -22.86 -2.86 7.20
C SER A 110 -21.56 -3.33 6.54
N ASP A 111 -21.40 -4.64 6.39
CA ASP A 111 -20.31 -5.22 5.61
C ASP A 111 -20.53 -4.93 4.12
N VAL A 112 -19.64 -4.13 3.54
CA VAL A 112 -19.63 -3.75 2.12
C VAL A 112 -18.40 -4.30 1.40
N THR A 113 -17.76 -5.33 1.95
CA THR A 113 -16.56 -5.96 1.36
C THR A 113 -16.80 -6.39 -0.09
N ARG A 114 -18.01 -6.85 -0.42
CA ARG A 114 -18.39 -7.23 -1.80
C ARG A 114 -18.32 -6.08 -2.81
N CYS A 115 -18.41 -4.83 -2.36
CA CYS A 115 -18.34 -3.64 -3.21
C CYS A 115 -16.89 -3.24 -3.54
N VAL A 116 -15.90 -3.90 -2.96
CA VAL A 116 -14.48 -3.56 -3.06
C VAL A 116 -13.68 -4.83 -3.35
N ASN A 117 -13.37 -5.07 -4.62
CA ASN A 117 -12.68 -6.29 -5.04
C ASN A 117 -11.15 -6.09 -5.02
N PHE A 118 -10.53 -6.23 -3.84
CA PHE A 118 -9.08 -6.08 -3.68
C PHE A 118 -8.27 -7.28 -4.21
N GLY A 119 -8.85 -8.49 -4.22
CA GLY A 119 -8.15 -9.73 -4.58
C GLY A 119 -7.80 -9.87 -6.07
N TRP A 120 -8.55 -9.20 -6.95
CA TRP A 120 -8.24 -9.19 -8.38
C TRP A 120 -6.91 -8.48 -8.67
N LEU A 121 -6.59 -7.37 -7.99
CA LEU A 121 -5.42 -6.56 -8.32
C LEU A 121 -4.10 -7.35 -8.22
N VAL A 122 -3.91 -8.10 -7.13
CA VAL A 122 -2.69 -8.89 -6.94
C VAL A 122 -2.70 -10.13 -7.83
N SER A 123 -3.84 -10.82 -7.95
CA SER A 123 -3.98 -12.00 -8.82
C SER A 123 -3.71 -11.66 -10.29
N LYS A 124 -4.21 -10.54 -10.79
CA LYS A 124 -3.97 -10.09 -12.17
C LYS A 124 -2.49 -9.82 -12.42
N PHE A 125 -1.78 -9.20 -11.46
CA PHE A 125 -0.34 -8.98 -11.57
C PHE A 125 0.43 -10.31 -11.67
N TRP A 126 0.05 -11.33 -10.90
CA TRP A 126 0.62 -12.67 -11.05
C TRP A 126 0.37 -13.24 -12.45
N PHE A 127 -0.86 -13.18 -12.96
CA PHE A 127 -1.18 -13.70 -14.29
C PHE A 127 -0.49 -12.92 -15.42
N THR A 128 -0.50 -11.58 -15.41
CA THR A 128 0.13 -10.79 -16.48
C THR A 128 1.64 -10.97 -16.53
N ASN A 129 2.30 -11.05 -15.36
CA ASN A 129 3.76 -11.23 -15.30
C ASN A 129 4.20 -12.70 -15.36
N SER A 130 3.30 -13.67 -15.24
CA SER A 130 3.62 -15.09 -15.48
C SER A 130 3.47 -15.46 -16.97
N VAL A 131 2.57 -14.80 -17.70
CA VAL A 131 2.32 -15.09 -19.13
C VAL A 131 3.37 -14.44 -20.04
N GLU A 132 4.03 -13.36 -19.60
CA GLU A 132 5.18 -12.79 -20.31
C GLU A 132 6.49 -13.61 -20.16
N PHE A 133 6.51 -14.63 -19.29
CA PHE A 133 7.66 -15.53 -19.10
C PHE A 133 7.59 -16.85 -19.89
N PHE A 134 6.49 -17.12 -20.60
CA PHE A 134 6.36 -18.25 -21.53
C PHE A 134 6.32 -17.78 -23.00
N LYS A 135 7.21 -16.85 -23.35
CA LYS A 135 7.62 -16.63 -24.74
C LYS A 135 9.14 -16.79 -24.84
N PHE A 136 9.58 -18.03 -24.99
CA PHE A 136 10.76 -18.40 -25.75
C PHE A 136 10.37 -19.53 -26.69
#